data_AF-A0A925NDM5-F1
#
_entry.id   AF-A0A925NDM5-F1
#
_cell.length_a   1.000
_cell.length_b   1.000
_cell.length_c   1.000
_cell.angle_alpha   90.00
_cell.angle_beta   90.00
_cell.angle_gamma   90.00
#
_symmetry.space_group_name_H-M   'P 1'
#
loop_
_entity.id
_entity.type
_entity.pdbx_description
1 polymer ?
#
loop_
_entity_poly.entity_id
_entity_poly.type
_entity_poly.pdbx_seq_one_letter_code
_entity_poly.pdbx_strand_id
1 'polypeptide(L)'
;MQAQAGQAEVAAKGLINVQSAHGEINWAAATKITLAVAGGASLTLSAEGITTQCPGKITVHAAKKSFIGPGSESYPMPGLPNHICTACLLSARKNGSRVAQA
;
A
#
# COMPACT_ATOMS: atom_id res chain seq x y z
N MET A 1 3.38 -4.19 37.69
CA MET A 1 1.99 -4.70 37.66
C MET A 1 1.91 -5.76 36.58
N GLN A 2 1.39 -6.94 36.88
CA GLN A 2 1.32 -8.04 35.92
C GLN A 2 0.00 -8.76 36.11
N ALA A 3 -0.72 -8.99 35.01
CA ALA A 3 -1.85 -9.90 34.99
C ALA A 3 -1.36 -11.27 34.52
N GLN A 4 -1.03 -12.15 35.47
CA GLN A 4 -0.54 -13.52 35.20
C GLN A 4 -1.64 -14.41 34.62
N ALA A 5 -2.89 -14.16 35.03
CA ALA A 5 -4.09 -14.74 34.46
C ALA A 5 -5.15 -13.64 34.42
N GLY A 6 -5.62 -13.28 33.22
CA GLY A 6 -6.64 -12.24 33.01
C GLY A 6 -6.13 -11.00 32.26
N GLN A 7 -7.01 -10.01 32.12
CA GLN A 7 -6.74 -8.76 31.40
C GLN A 7 -6.19 -7.69 32.36
N ALA A 8 -5.19 -6.94 31.91
CA ALA A 8 -4.79 -5.68 32.53
C ALA A 8 -5.38 -4.51 31.72
N GLU A 9 -6.12 -3.61 32.38
CA GLU A 9 -6.73 -2.44 31.74
C GLU A 9 -6.32 -1.15 32.46
N VAL A 10 -5.96 -0.14 31.67
CA VAL A 10 -5.63 1.20 32.14
C VAL A 10 -6.47 2.18 31.35
N ALA A 11 -7.45 2.80 32.01
CA ALA A 11 -8.36 3.75 31.41
C ALA A 11 -8.29 5.09 32.14
N ALA A 12 -8.31 6.19 31.39
CA ALA A 12 -8.35 7.55 31.93
C ALA A 12 -9.36 8.38 31.14
N LYS A 13 -10.03 9.33 31.81
CA LYS A 13 -10.87 10.35 31.15
C LYS A 13 -10.03 11.41 30.41
N GLY A 14 -8.79 11.61 30.86
CA GLY A 14 -7.84 12.55 30.29
C GLY A 14 -6.73 11.84 29.51
N LEU A 15 -5.67 12.60 29.22
CA LEU A 15 -4.51 12.09 28.50
C LEU A 15 -3.74 11.05 29.32
N ILE A 16 -3.37 9.94 28.68
CA ILE A 16 -2.44 8.96 29.23
C ILE A 16 -1.07 9.24 28.61
N ASN A 17 -0.08 9.55 29.44
CA ASN A 17 1.29 9.79 28.99
C ASN A 17 2.22 8.68 29.52
N VAL A 18 2.78 7.89 28.60
CA VAL A 18 3.73 6.82 28.90
C VAL A 18 5.12 7.31 28.52
N GLN A 19 5.96 7.60 29.51
CA GLN A 19 7.31 8.11 29.31
C GLN A 19 8.33 7.27 30.06
N SER A 20 9.50 7.15 29.47
CA SER A 20 10.68 6.57 30.11
C SER A 20 11.70 7.68 30.36
N ALA A 21 12.29 7.71 31.56
CA ALA A 21 13.27 8.73 31.91
C ALA A 21 14.64 8.51 31.24
N HIS A 22 15.05 7.24 31.09
CA HIS A 22 16.42 6.89 30.67
C HIS A 22 16.49 5.63 29.78
N GLY A 23 15.40 5.21 29.14
CA GLY A 23 15.39 3.98 28.33
C GLY A 23 14.30 3.93 27.26
N GLU A 24 14.25 2.81 26.54
CA GLU A 24 13.28 2.53 25.50
C GLU A 24 11.90 2.09 26.05
N ILE A 25 10.85 2.33 25.26
CA ILE A 25 9.49 1.89 25.56
C ILE A 25 9.13 0.79 24.57
N ASN A 26 9.08 -0.44 25.05
CA ASN A 26 8.81 -1.62 24.22
C ASN A 26 7.36 -2.07 24.37
N TRP A 27 6.63 -2.07 23.25
CA TRP A 27 5.25 -2.55 23.15
C TRP A 27 5.26 -3.87 22.38
N ALA A 28 4.96 -4.96 23.08
CA ALA A 28 4.88 -6.29 22.49
C ALA A 28 3.50 -6.89 22.77
N ALA A 29 2.89 -7.50 21.76
CA ALA A 29 1.64 -8.25 21.89
C ALA A 29 1.76 -9.58 21.17
N ALA A 30 1.11 -10.62 21.71
CA ALA A 30 1.11 -11.95 21.10
C ALA A 30 0.33 -12.00 19.78
N THR A 31 -0.73 -11.19 19.64
CA THR A 31 -1.64 -11.24 18.49
C THR A 31 -1.69 -9.92 17.72
N LYS A 32 -2.01 -8.82 18.40
CA LYS A 32 -2.09 -7.50 17.75
C LYS A 32 -1.93 -6.35 18.73
N ILE A 33 -1.45 -5.23 18.23
CA ILE A 33 -1.49 -3.93 18.89
C ILE A 33 -2.40 -3.03 18.04
N THR A 34 -3.44 -2.46 18.63
CA THR A 34 -4.36 -1.54 17.95
C THR A 34 -4.36 -0.20 18.67
N LEU A 35 -3.98 0.85 17.95
CA LEU A 35 -4.11 2.24 18.40
C LEU A 35 -5.28 2.85 17.62
N ALA A 36 -6.39 3.13 18.31
CA ALA A 36 -7.56 3.76 17.72
C ALA A 36 -7.81 5.11 18.38
N VAL A 37 -8.18 6.11 17.58
CA VAL A 37 -8.63 7.42 18.07
C VAL A 37 -10.13 7.56 17.84
N ALA A 38 -10.77 8.40 18.64
CA ALA A 38 -12.22 8.66 18.51
C ALA A 38 -12.63 9.16 17.12
N GLY A 39 -11.71 9.75 16.35
CA GLY A 39 -11.93 10.20 14.97
C GLY A 39 -11.92 9.10 13.90
N GLY A 40 -11.99 7.82 14.27
CA GLY A 40 -12.10 6.69 13.33
C GLY A 40 -10.80 6.28 12.64
N ALA A 41 -9.69 6.95 12.94
CA ALA A 41 -8.36 6.48 12.54
C ALA A 41 -7.89 5.36 13.47
N SER A 42 -7.34 4.30 12.89
CA SER A 42 -6.73 3.19 13.62
C SER A 42 -5.44 2.72 12.94
N LEU A 43 -4.47 2.37 13.77
CA LEU A 43 -3.23 1.71 13.39
C LEU A 43 -3.23 0.34 14.06
N THR A 44 -3.19 -0.73 13.27
CA THR A 44 -3.11 -2.10 13.77
C THR A 44 -1.83 -2.77 13.29
N LEU A 45 -1.04 -3.24 14.26
CA LEU A 45 0.15 -4.05 14.06
C LEU A 45 -0.24 -5.51 14.33
N SER A 46 -0.25 -6.35 13.29
CA SER A 46 -0.57 -7.77 13.37
C SER A 46 0.54 -8.61 12.73
N ALA A 47 0.44 -9.93 12.82
CA ALA A 47 1.38 -10.87 12.20
C ALA A 47 1.48 -10.70 10.66
N GLU A 48 0.41 -10.22 10.02
CA GLU A 48 0.36 -9.99 8.57
C GLU A 48 0.90 -8.63 8.14
N GLY A 49 1.25 -7.76 9.11
CA GLY A 49 1.92 -6.49 8.84
C GLY A 49 1.29 -5.29 9.54
N ILE A 50 1.53 -4.11 8.96
CA ILE A 50 1.11 -2.82 9.50
C ILE A 50 -0.08 -2.31 8.69
N THR A 51 -1.25 -2.22 9.32
CA THR A 51 -2.47 -1.69 8.69
C THR A 51 -2.84 -0.34 9.28
N THR A 52 -2.89 0.67 8.43
CA THR A 52 -3.35 2.02 8.78
C THR A 52 -4.70 2.26 8.14
N GLN A 53 -5.75 2.41 8.95
CA GLN A 53 -7.09 2.76 8.49
C GLN A 53 -7.39 4.18 8.95
N CYS A 54 -7.46 5.12 8.01
CA CYS A 54 -7.83 6.50 8.28
C CYS A 54 -8.88 6.92 7.25
N PRO A 55 -10.07 7.39 7.64
CA PRO A 55 -11.12 7.84 6.70
C PRO A 55 -10.78 9.14 5.95
N GLY A 56 -9.56 9.68 6.13
CA GLY A 56 -9.08 10.92 5.52
C GLY A 56 -7.69 10.77 4.90
N LYS A 57 -6.89 11.85 4.91
CA LYS A 57 -5.56 11.88 4.29
C LYS A 57 -4.52 11.16 5.16
N ILE A 58 -3.88 10.12 4.63
CA ILE A 58 -2.70 9.50 5.23
C ILE A 58 -1.47 10.34 4.88
N THR A 59 -0.99 11.15 5.81
CA THR A 59 0.25 11.93 5.65
C THR A 59 1.41 11.15 6.25
N VAL A 60 2.23 10.52 5.41
CA VAL A 60 3.40 9.74 5.85
C VAL A 60 4.64 10.64 5.88
N HIS A 61 5.03 11.07 7.08
CA HIS A 61 6.33 11.71 7.31
C HIS A 61 7.36 10.61 7.61
N ALA A 62 8.07 10.14 6.58
CA ALA A 62 9.09 9.10 6.72
C ALA A 62 10.41 9.54 6.06
N ALA A 63 11.53 9.30 6.73
CA ALA A 63 12.88 9.59 6.21
C ALA A 63 13.29 8.66 5.04
N LYS A 64 12.66 7.49 4.91
CA LYS A 64 12.82 6.58 3.77
C LYS A 64 11.43 6.16 3.28
N LYS A 65 11.09 6.54 2.06
CA LYS A 65 9.85 6.13 1.39
C LYS A 65 10.23 5.34 0.14
N SER A 66 10.18 4.00 0.21
CA SER A 66 10.36 3.14 -0.95
C SER A 66 9.04 3.11 -1.73
N PHE A 67 8.94 3.95 -2.75
CA PHE A 67 7.85 3.89 -3.71
C PHE A 67 8.29 2.95 -4.83
N ILE A 68 7.76 1.72 -4.84
CA ILE A 68 7.91 0.84 -6.01
C ILE A 68 7.01 1.48 -7.07
N GLY A 69 7.64 2.11 -8.07
CA GLY A 69 6.93 2.71 -9.19
C GLY A 69 6.09 1.68 -9.96
N PRO A 70 5.11 2.11 -10.76
CA PRO A 70 4.31 1.18 -11.56
C PRO A 70 5.23 0.32 -12.43
N GLY A 71 5.02 -1.00 -12.39
CA GLY A 71 5.70 -1.92 -13.29
C GLY A 71 5.29 -1.62 -14.72
N SER A 72 6.26 -1.39 -15.60
CA SER A 72 5.99 -1.36 -17.04
C SER A 72 5.98 -2.80 -17.55
N GLU A 73 4.80 -3.34 -17.85
CA GLU A 73 4.74 -4.53 -18.70
C GLU A 73 4.83 -4.09 -20.16
N SER A 74 5.78 -4.66 -20.90
CA SER A 74 5.83 -4.50 -22.35
C SER A 74 4.63 -5.26 -22.92
N TYR A 75 3.58 -4.56 -23.33
CA TYR A 75 2.47 -5.15 -24.07
C TYR A 75 3.00 -5.55 -25.46
N PRO A 76 3.15 -6.86 -25.78
CA PRO A 76 3.62 -7.25 -27.09
C PRO A 76 2.54 -6.87 -28.11
N MET A 77 2.92 -6.04 -29.08
CA MET A 77 2.06 -5.74 -30.21
C MET A 77 1.74 -7.06 -30.94
N PRO A 78 0.47 -7.38 -31.22
CA PRO A 78 0.13 -8.60 -31.95
C PRO A 78 0.82 -8.58 -33.31
N GLY A 79 1.56 -9.65 -33.61
CA GLY A 79 2.26 -9.80 -34.89
C GLY A 79 1.29 -9.64 -36.06
N LEU A 80 1.74 -8.96 -37.12
CA LEU A 80 0.94 -8.78 -38.33
C LEU A 80 0.56 -10.14 -38.92
N PRO A 81 -0.68 -10.33 -39.41
CA PRO A 81 -1.08 -11.58 -40.05
C PRO A 81 -0.29 -11.80 -41.35
N ASN A 82 0.35 -12.98 -41.46
CA ASN A 82 1.22 -13.38 -42.58
C ASN A 82 0.50 -13.56 -43.94
N HIS A 83 -0.81 -13.32 -44.00
CA HIS A 83 -1.64 -13.51 -45.19
C HIS A 83 -2.46 -12.25 -45.55
N ILE A 84 -1.92 -11.06 -45.31
CA ILE A 84 -2.55 -9.83 -45.80
C ILE A 84 -2.40 -9.73 -47.32
N CYS A 85 -3.48 -9.40 -48.02
CA CYS A 85 -3.46 -9.05 -49.45
C CYS A 85 -2.50 -7.88 -49.69
N THR A 86 -1.59 -8.00 -50.66
CA THR A 86 -0.62 -6.94 -51.03
C THR A 86 -1.34 -5.64 -51.41
N ALA A 87 -2.51 -5.74 -52.04
CA ALA A 87 -3.39 -4.61 -52.35
C ALA A 87 -3.95 -3.94 -51.09
N CYS A 88 -4.26 -4.71 -50.05
CA CYS A 88 -4.77 -4.22 -48.78
C CYS A 88 -3.67 -3.51 -47.98
N LEU A 89 -2.44 -4.01 -48.02
CA LEU A 89 -1.28 -3.34 -47.41
C LEU A 89 -0.98 -2.00 -48.11
N LEU A 90 -1.05 -1.95 -49.44
CA LEU A 90 -0.81 -0.72 -50.20
C LEU A 90 -1.92 0.34 -49.94
N SER A 91 -3.16 -0.12 -49.81
CA SER A 91 -4.31 0.74 -49.49
C SER A 91 -4.26 1.23 -48.04
N ALA A 92 -3.85 0.36 -47.10
CA ALA A 92 -3.60 0.69 -45.71
C ALA A 92 -2.49 1.76 -45.56
N ARG A 93 -1.40 1.64 -46.34
CA ARG A 93 -0.31 2.63 -46.37
C ARG A 93 -0.76 3.98 -46.91
N LYS A 94 -1.60 4.01 -47.95
CA LYS A 94 -2.17 5.26 -48.49
C LYS A 94 -3.14 5.93 -47.51
N ASN A 95 -3.89 5.14 -46.76
CA ASN A 95 -4.87 5.62 -45.78
C ASN A 95 -4.26 5.91 -44.39
N GLY A 96 -2.93 5.83 -44.24
CA GLY A 96 -2.23 6.15 -42.99
C GLY A 96 -2.59 5.23 -41.82
N SER A 97 -3.06 4.01 -42.08
CA SER A 97 -3.44 3.10 -41.00
C SER A 97 -2.20 2.60 -40.26
N ARG A 98 -2.32 2.50 -38.92
CA ARG A 98 -1.22 2.13 -38.01
C ARG A 98 -0.64 0.74 -38.25
N VAL A 99 -1.29 -0.09 -39.07
CA VAL A 99 -0.81 -1.41 -39.49
C VAL A 99 0.25 -1.36 -40.59
N ALA A 100 0.49 -0.19 -41.22
CA ALA A 100 1.47 -0.03 -42.30
C ALA A 100 2.78 0.66 -41.88
N GLN A 101 2.95 0.96 -40.58
CA GLN A 101 4.06 1.77 -40.05
C GLN A 101 5.07 0.97 -39.18
N ALA A 102 5.01 -0.37 -39.23
CA ALA A 102 6.00 -1.25 -38.61
C ALA A 102 7.03 -1.71 -39.65
#